data_AF-A0A966T0L4-F1
#
_entry.id   AF-A0A966T0L4-F1
#
_cell.length_a   1.000
_cell.length_b   1.000
_cell.length_c   1.000
_cell.angle_alpha   90.00
_cell.angle_beta   90.00
_cell.angle_gamma   90.00
#
_symmetry.space_group_name_H-M   'P 1'
#
loop_
_entity.id
_entity.type
_entity.pdbx_description
1 polymer ?
#
loop_
_entity_poly.entity_id
_entity_poly.type
_entity_poly.pdbx_seq_one_letter_code
_entity_poly.pdbx_strand_id
1 'polypeptide(L)'
;MPTSTVLSLLTIATGLVLAGLWLGQHVNLLPIDASANAPVYDELFKVLFSIGAILFLGIVGLIVYSLLRFRRRSSDLEDGIALEGNLPLEI
;
A
#
# COMPACT_ATOMS: atom_id res chain seq x y z
N MET A 1 19.40 -11.56 7.96
CA MET A 1 17.96 -11.64 7.63
C MET A 1 17.62 -13.08 7.29
N PRO A 2 16.63 -13.71 7.93
CA PRO A 2 16.20 -15.05 7.50
C PRO A 2 15.58 -14.95 6.09
N THR A 3 15.91 -15.91 5.23
CA THR A 3 15.48 -15.95 3.82
C THR A 3 13.95 -15.96 3.66
N SER A 4 13.23 -16.50 4.64
CA SER A 4 11.77 -16.52 4.69
C SER A 4 11.15 -15.11 4.80
N THR A 5 11.78 -14.19 5.53
CA THR A 5 11.30 -12.81 5.66
C THR A 5 11.46 -12.05 4.36
N VAL A 6 12.60 -12.22 3.68
CA VAL A 6 12.85 -11.58 2.38
C VAL A 6 11.82 -12.06 1.35
N LEU A 7 11.54 -13.35 1.29
CA LEU A 7 10.54 -13.91 0.39
C LEU A 7 9.14 -13.36 0.67
N SER A 8 8.76 -13.28 1.96
CA SER A 8 7.46 -12.74 2.37
C SER A 8 7.28 -11.28 1.95
N LEU A 9 8.28 -10.43 2.20
CA LEU A 9 8.25 -9.03 1.80
C LEU A 9 8.11 -8.87 0.28
N LEU A 10 8.84 -9.68 -0.49
CA LEU A 10 8.78 -9.64 -1.93
C LEU A 10 7.39 -10.05 -2.44
N THR A 11 6.78 -11.08 -1.87
CA THR A 11 5.41 -11.46 -2.24
C THR A 11 4.37 -10.39 -1.93
N ILE A 12 4.48 -9.70 -0.78
CA ILE A 12 3.59 -8.59 -0.41
C ILE A 12 3.77 -7.43 -1.39
N ALA A 13 5.01 -7.04 -1.66
CA ALA A 13 5.33 -5.96 -2.58
C ALA A 13 4.79 -6.23 -4.00
N THR A 14 5.03 -7.44 -4.53
CA THR A 14 4.48 -7.85 -5.83
C THR A 14 2.95 -7.84 -5.82
N GLY A 15 2.32 -8.38 -4.78
CA GLY A 15 0.86 -8.37 -4.65
C GLY A 15 0.28 -6.96 -4.65
N LEU A 16 0.93 -6.02 -3.95
CA LEU A 16 0.51 -4.62 -3.87
C LEU A 16 0.59 -3.93 -5.25
N VAL A 17 1.69 -4.13 -5.98
CA VAL A 17 1.87 -3.57 -7.33
C VAL A 17 0.83 -4.15 -8.29
N LEU A 18 0.62 -5.46 -8.27
CA LEU A 18 -0.40 -6.10 -9.12
C LEU A 18 -1.80 -5.60 -8.81
N ALA A 19 -2.16 -5.44 -7.54
CA ALA A 19 -3.45 -4.88 -7.13
C ALA A 19 -3.64 -3.45 -7.62
N GLY A 20 -2.61 -2.60 -7.50
CA GLY A 20 -2.63 -1.23 -8.00
C GLY A 20 -2.82 -1.14 -9.51
N LEU A 21 -2.02 -1.90 -10.26
CA LEU A 21 -2.12 -1.96 -11.73
C LEU A 21 -3.50 -2.49 -12.16
N TRP A 22 -4.01 -3.52 -11.48
CA TRP A 22 -5.34 -4.05 -11.75
C TRP A 22 -6.42 -2.99 -11.54
N LEU A 23 -6.39 -2.28 -10.40
CA LEU A 23 -7.32 -1.19 -10.10
C LEU A 23 -7.26 -0.07 -11.15
N GLY A 24 -6.05 0.36 -11.52
CA GLY A 24 -5.83 1.40 -12.53
C GLY A 24 -6.39 1.07 -13.91
N GLN A 25 -6.39 -0.21 -14.29
CA GLN A 25 -6.81 -0.64 -15.62
C GLN A 25 -8.26 -1.13 -15.70
N HIS A 26 -8.84 -1.58 -14.57
CA HIS A 26 -10.15 -2.24 -14.58
C HIS A 26 -11.25 -1.44 -13.89
N VAL A 27 -10.91 -0.46 -13.04
CA VAL A 27 -11.91 0.37 -12.37
C VAL A 27 -12.16 1.62 -13.20
N ASN A 28 -13.35 1.70 -13.79
CA ASN A 28 -13.75 2.91 -14.53
C ASN A 28 -14.40 3.92 -13.57
N LEU A 29 -13.65 4.97 -13.23
CA LEU A 29 -14.12 6.09 -12.41
C LEU A 29 -14.48 7.32 -13.24
N LEU A 30 -14.12 7.33 -14.52
CA LEU A 30 -14.22 8.52 -15.36
C LEU A 30 -15.53 8.51 -16.17
N PRO A 31 -16.13 9.69 -16.40
CA PRO A 31 -17.30 9.82 -17.27
C PRO A 31 -16.92 9.60 -18.75
N ILE A 32 -17.92 9.57 -19.61
CA ILE A 32 -17.70 9.50 -21.06
C ILE A 32 -16.90 10.70 -21.58
N ASP A 33 -16.13 10.49 -22.65
CA ASP A 33 -15.30 11.51 -23.29
C ASP A 33 -16.14 12.71 -23.77
N ALA A 34 -15.73 13.91 -23.35
CA ALA A 34 -16.37 15.17 -23.75
C ALA A 34 -15.50 16.02 -24.70
N SER A 35 -14.27 15.58 -25.01
CA SER A 35 -13.28 16.32 -25.80
C SER A 35 -12.35 15.38 -26.53
N ALA A 36 -11.81 15.82 -27.67
CA ALA A 36 -10.79 15.08 -28.42
C ALA A 36 -9.51 14.82 -27.60
N ASN A 37 -9.23 15.64 -26.57
CA ASN A 37 -8.08 15.47 -25.69
C ASN A 37 -8.37 14.60 -24.46
N ALA A 38 -9.63 14.23 -24.19
CA ALA A 38 -10.02 13.47 -23.01
C ALA A 38 -9.25 12.15 -22.83
N PRO A 39 -9.05 11.32 -23.89
CA PRO A 39 -8.34 10.04 -23.75
C PRO A 39 -6.92 10.18 -23.19
N VAL A 40 -6.22 11.29 -23.48
CA VAL A 40 -4.86 11.53 -22.98
C VAL A 40 -4.87 11.77 -21.47
N TYR A 41 -5.85 12.52 -20.96
CA TYR A 41 -5.98 12.78 -19.53
C TYR A 41 -6.43 11.54 -18.77
N ASP A 42 -7.28 10.72 -19.38
CA ASP A 42 -7.74 9.45 -18.81
C ASP A 42 -6.56 8.49 -18.57
N GLU A 43 -5.64 8.39 -19.54
CA GLU A 43 -4.43 7.56 -19.36
C GLU A 43 -3.52 8.09 -18.24
N LEU A 44 -3.34 9.42 -18.13
CA LEU A 44 -2.61 10.02 -17.02
C LEU A 44 -3.30 9.73 -15.67
N PHE A 45 -4.63 9.83 -15.63
CA PHE A 45 -5.40 9.53 -14.43
C PHE A 45 -5.21 8.07 -14.02
N LYS A 46 -5.27 7.10 -14.95
CA LYS A 46 -5.06 5.68 -14.64
C LYS A 46 -3.70 5.42 -14.00
N VAL A 47 -2.65 6.08 -14.49
CA VAL A 47 -1.30 5.99 -13.89
C VAL A 47 -1.29 6.55 -12.47
N LEU A 48 -1.80 7.77 -12.28
CA LEU A 48 -1.85 8.41 -10.95
C LEU A 48 -2.72 7.61 -9.97
N PHE A 49 -3.87 7.11 -10.43
CA PHE A 49 -4.78 6.31 -9.63
C PHE A 49 -4.15 4.97 -9.24
N SER A 50 -3.44 4.31 -10.14
CA SER A 50 -2.67 3.10 -9.82
C SER A 50 -1.63 3.36 -8.74
N ILE A 51 -0.81 4.41 -8.87
CA ILE A 51 0.21 4.76 -7.86
C ILE A 51 -0.46 5.10 -6.52
N GLY A 52 -1.51 5.91 -6.55
CA GLY A 52 -2.28 6.29 -5.36
C GLY A 52 -2.89 5.07 -4.66
N ALA A 53 -3.44 4.13 -5.41
CA ALA A 53 -4.00 2.89 -4.87
C ALA A 53 -2.93 2.01 -4.20
N ILE A 54 -1.74 1.87 -4.80
CA ILE A 54 -0.62 1.13 -4.20
C ILE A 54 -0.24 1.75 -2.85
N LEU A 55 0.00 3.06 -2.82
CA LEU A 55 0.39 3.76 -1.60
C LEU A 55 -0.71 3.69 -0.53
N PHE A 56 -1.96 3.92 -0.93
CA PHE A 56 -3.10 3.86 -0.01
C PHE A 56 -3.26 2.49 0.61
N LEU A 57 -3.29 1.42 -0.20
CA LEU A 57 -3.40 0.05 0.29
C LEU A 57 -2.21 -0.35 1.16
N GLY A 58 -1.00 0.11 0.82
CA GLY A 58 0.21 -0.13 1.60
C GLY A 58 0.12 0.49 3.00
N ILE A 59 -0.23 1.78 3.08
CA ILE A 59 -0.34 2.51 4.35
C ILE A 59 -1.51 1.97 5.19
N VAL A 60 -2.71 1.80 4.59
CA VAL A 60 -3.86 1.27 5.30
C VAL A 60 -3.60 -0.16 5.78
N GLY A 61 -2.98 -0.99 4.95
CA GLY A 61 -2.57 -2.34 5.32
C GLY A 61 -1.62 -2.35 6.52
N LEU A 62 -0.62 -1.46 6.53
CA LEU A 62 0.30 -1.30 7.65
C LEU A 62 -0.41 -0.86 8.94
N ILE A 63 -1.33 0.11 8.85
CA ILE A 63 -2.11 0.57 9.99
C ILE A 63 -3.00 -0.56 10.54
N VAL A 64 -3.76 -1.24 9.68
CA VAL A 64 -4.63 -2.35 10.09
C VAL A 64 -3.82 -3.49 10.70
N TYR A 65 -2.70 -3.86 10.09
CA TYR A 65 -1.77 -4.84 10.66
C TYR A 65 -1.30 -4.41 12.05
N SER A 66 -0.94 -3.13 12.22
CA SER A 66 -0.45 -2.62 13.49
C SER A 66 -1.52 -2.66 14.58
N LEU A 67 -2.75 -2.26 14.25
CA LEU A 67 -3.89 -2.32 15.16
C LEU A 67 -4.21 -3.75 15.62
N LEU A 68 -4.06 -4.74 14.73
CA LEU A 68 -4.33 -6.13 15.06
C LEU A 68 -3.17 -6.79 15.82
N ARG A 69 -1.94 -6.55 15.39
CA ARG A 69 -0.75 -7.26 15.88
C ARG A 69 -0.22 -6.70 17.19
N PHE A 70 -0.28 -5.38 17.37
CA PHE A 70 0.22 -4.67 18.55
C PHE A 70 -0.89 -4.24 19.51
N ARG A 71 -2.08 -4.84 19.40
CA ARG A 71 -3.15 -4.64 20.37
C ARG A 71 -2.74 -5.16 21.75
N ARG A 72 -2.78 -4.29 22.76
CA ARG A 72 -2.55 -4.66 24.18
C ARG A 72 -3.49 -5.78 24.62
N ARG A 73 -2.95 -6.77 25.34
CA ARG A 73 -3.75 -7.85 25.95
C ARG A 73 -4.25 -7.42 27.32
N SER A 74 -5.38 -7.96 27.77
CA SER A 74 -6.02 -7.56 29.03
C SER A 74 -5.16 -7.79 30.28
N SER A 75 -4.27 -8.79 30.24
CA SER A 75 -3.35 -9.12 31.34
C SER A 75 -1.98 -8.45 31.21
N ASP A 76 -1.75 -7.68 30.14
CA ASP A 76 -0.47 -7.06 29.87
C ASP A 76 -0.39 -5.70 30.57
N LEU A 77 0.56 -5.55 31.48
CA LEU A 77 0.82 -4.34 32.27
C LEU A 77 2.22 -3.78 32.01
N GLU A 78 2.99 -4.40 31.12
CA GLU A 78 4.35 -3.99 30.79
C GLU A 78 4.34 -2.84 29.78
N ASP A 79 5.41 -2.06 29.78
CA ASP A 79 5.61 -1.02 28.78
C ASP A 79 6.03 -1.64 27.44
N GLY A 80 5.70 -0.92 26.36
CA GLY A 80 6.16 -1.30 25.02
C GLY A 80 7.68 -1.21 24.90
N ILE A 81 8.23 -1.97 23.95
CA ILE A 81 9.64 -1.91 23.59
C ILE A 81 10.03 -0.47 23.21
N ALA A 82 11.11 0.05 23.82
CA ALA A 82 11.66 1.36 23.52
C ALA A 82 12.48 1.33 22.21
N LEU A 83 11.78 1.25 21.07
CA LEU A 83 12.38 1.35 19.74
C LEU A 83 12.34 2.79 19.24
N GLU A 84 13.50 3.31 18.85
CA GLU A 84 13.65 4.63 18.25
C GLU A 84 14.49 4.52 16.97
N GLY A 85 13.90 4.98 15.87
CA GLY A 85 14.57 5.11 14.56
C GLY A 85 14.90 3.79 13.86
N ASN A 86 15.19 3.91 12.57
CA ASN A 86 15.83 2.88 11.75
C ASN A 86 16.35 3.52 10.45
N LEU A 87 17.57 4.07 10.48
CA LEU A 87 18.18 4.77 9.34
C LEU A 87 18.07 3.99 7.99
N PRO A 88 18.33 2.66 7.93
CA PRO A 88 18.12 1.89 6.71
C PRO A 88 16.67 1.79 6.19
N LEU A 89 15.65 1.99 7.03
CA LEU A 89 14.24 2.01 6.60
C LEU A 89 13.74 3.42 6.28
N GLU A 90 14.43 4.44 6.78
CA GLU A 90 14.08 5.85 6.57
C GLU A 90 14.50 6.37 5.18
N ILE A 91 15.48 5.72 4.54
CA ILE A 91 16.04 6.05 3.21
C ILE A 91 15.52 5.07 2.17
#